data_AF-A0A957K0M4-F1
#
_entry.id   AF-A0A957K0M4-F1
#
_cell.length_a   1.000
_cell.length_b   1.000
_cell.length_c   1.000
_cell.angle_alpha   90.00
_cell.angle_beta   90.00
_cell.angle_gamma   90.00
#
_symmetry.space_group_name_H-M   'P 1'
#
loop_
_entity.id
_entity.type
_entity.pdbx_description
1 polymer ?
#
loop_
_entity_poly.entity_id
_entity_poly.type
_entity_poly.pdbx_seq_one_letter_code
_entity_poly.pdbx_strand_id
1 'polypeptide(L)'
;YTLSLDPHIPFRFSQLQILILQALAQQERGEMAKALALIQQALRLAEPEGYMRVFIEEGQPMRELLAACLTQGAAPAYVTRLMQAIDPAPNEAAAPPDPNQLLIEPLSDRELEVLALIGNGLTNQAIADELVIALSTVKKHVNNIFGKLNVSSRTQAVSRAQELGIL
;
A
#
# COMPACT_ATOMS: atom_id res chain seq x y z
N TYR A 1 -10.92 28.17 0.98
CA TYR A 1 -10.00 27.61 -0.04
C TYR A 1 -8.57 27.91 0.37
N THR A 2 -7.98 27.05 1.20
CA THR A 2 -6.54 27.02 1.44
C THR A 2 -6.15 25.56 1.33
N LEU A 3 -5.76 25.16 0.12
CA LEU A 3 -5.07 23.90 -0.12
C LEU A 3 -3.76 23.97 0.66
N SER A 4 -3.78 23.41 1.87
CA SER A 4 -2.59 23.08 2.63
C SER A 4 -1.86 22.01 1.84
N LEU A 5 -0.88 22.43 1.03
CA LEU A 5 0.08 21.54 0.41
C LEU A 5 0.92 20.94 1.54
N ASP A 6 0.55 19.74 1.98
CA ASP A 6 1.33 18.96 2.94
C ASP A 6 2.76 18.75 2.39
N PRO A 7 3.80 19.22 3.09
CA PRO A 7 5.17 19.28 2.55
C PRO A 7 5.92 17.94 2.58
N HIS A 8 5.23 16.81 2.71
CA HIS A 8 5.82 15.48 2.62
C HIS A 8 4.89 14.52 1.89
N ILE A 9 4.49 14.86 0.67
CA ILE A 9 4.11 13.81 -0.28
C ILE A 9 5.40 13.01 -0.56
N PRO A 10 5.53 11.75 -0.12
CA PRO A 10 6.75 10.99 -0.33
C PRO A 10 7.03 10.92 -1.83
N PHE A 11 8.29 11.14 -2.25
CA PHE A 11 8.70 11.21 -3.66
C PHE A 11 8.14 10.04 -4.53
N ARG A 12 7.96 8.87 -3.90
CA ARG A 12 7.36 7.68 -4.51
C ARG A 12 5.88 7.81 -4.85
N PHE A 13 5.11 8.58 -4.08
CA PHE A 13 3.69 8.85 -4.35
C PHE A 13 3.50 9.74 -5.58
N SER A 14 4.27 10.83 -5.70
CA SER A 14 4.25 11.68 -6.91
C SER A 14 4.67 10.89 -8.15
N GLN A 15 5.67 10.01 -8.00
CA GLN A 15 6.10 9.12 -9.08
C GLN A 15 5.00 8.13 -9.49
N LEU A 16 4.26 7.56 -8.53
CA LEU A 16 3.12 6.68 -8.81
C LEU A 16 2.01 7.41 -9.57
N GLN A 17 1.62 8.60 -9.12
CA GLN A 17 0.60 9.41 -9.81
C GLN A 17 0.99 9.72 -11.25
N ILE A 18 2.25 10.09 -11.50
CA ILE A 18 2.72 10.37 -12.86
C ILE A 18 2.64 9.11 -13.73
N LEU A 19 3.09 7.95 -13.23
CA LEU A 19 3.04 6.69 -13.97
C LEU A 19 1.62 6.26 -14.29
N ILE A 20 0.69 6.43 -13.34
CA ILE A 20 -0.73 6.11 -13.50
C ILE A 20 -1.36 7.02 -14.55
N LEU A 21 -1.19 8.34 -14.45
CA LEU A 21 -1.71 9.29 -15.44
C LEU A 21 -1.14 9.04 -16.84
N GLN A 22 0.15 8.69 -16.93
CA GLN A 22 0.76 8.31 -18.21
C GLN A 22 0.19 7.00 -18.76
N ALA A 23 -0.05 6.00 -17.92
CA ALA A 23 -0.65 4.74 -18.36
C ALA A 23 -2.04 4.96 -18.94
N LEU A 24 -2.88 5.73 -18.25
CA LEU A 24 -4.23 6.09 -18.71
C LEU A 24 -4.19 6.92 -20.00
N ALA A 25 -3.29 7.90 -20.09
CA ALA A 25 -3.12 8.70 -21.30
C ALA A 25 -2.69 7.85 -22.52
N GLN A 26 -1.90 6.79 -22.32
CA GLN A 26 -1.51 5.88 -23.39
C GLN A 26 -2.62 4.89 -23.78
N GLN A 27 -3.47 4.49 -22.83
CA GLN A 27 -4.66 3.70 -23.09
C GLN A 27 -5.63 4.46 -24.01
N GLU A 28 -5.90 5.73 -23.70
CA GLU A 28 -6.73 6.62 -24.55
C GLU A 28 -6.15 6.81 -25.96
N ARG A 29 -4.82 6.68 -26.11
CA ARG A 29 -4.13 6.75 -27.42
C ARG A 29 -4.12 5.41 -28.18
N GLY A 30 -4.70 4.35 -27.63
CA GLY A 30 -4.68 3.01 -28.19
C GLY A 30 -3.33 2.28 -28.06
N GLU A 31 -2.38 2.86 -27.33
CA GLU A 31 -1.01 2.36 -27.16
C GLU A 31 -0.93 1.41 -25.95
N MET A 32 -1.74 0.34 -25.99
CA MET A 32 -1.96 -0.58 -24.86
C MET A 32 -0.66 -1.21 -24.33
N ALA A 33 0.29 -1.53 -25.21
CA ALA A 33 1.58 -2.10 -24.78
C ALA A 33 2.39 -1.14 -23.88
N LYS A 34 2.36 0.17 -24.18
CA LYS A 34 3.03 1.20 -23.36
C LYS A 34 2.28 1.43 -22.05
N ALA A 35 0.94 1.47 -22.11
CA ALA A 35 0.10 1.60 -20.92
C ALA A 35 0.35 0.44 -19.93
N LEU A 36 0.46 -0.79 -20.44
CA LEU A 36 0.78 -1.98 -19.66
C LEU A 36 2.18 -1.92 -19.01
N ALA A 37 3.19 -1.48 -19.74
CA ALA A 37 4.53 -1.35 -19.18
C ALA A 37 4.58 -0.34 -18.03
N LEU A 38 3.88 0.80 -18.19
CA LEU A 38 3.80 1.86 -17.18
C LEU A 38 3.03 1.40 -15.93
N ILE A 39 1.89 0.74 -16.10
CA ILE A 39 1.12 0.26 -14.95
C ILE A 39 1.84 -0.88 -14.22
N GLN A 40 2.55 -1.78 -14.91
CA GLN A 40 3.39 -2.79 -14.26
C GLN A 40 4.54 -2.17 -13.46
N GLN A 41 5.08 -1.04 -13.92
CA GLN A 41 6.08 -0.29 -13.17
C GLN A 41 5.46 0.38 -11.93
N ALA A 42 4.27 0.95 -12.06
CA ALA A 42 3.53 1.51 -10.94
C ALA A 42 3.20 0.42 -9.89
N LEU A 43 2.72 -0.75 -10.31
CA LEU A 43 2.42 -1.88 -9.43
C LEU A 43 3.67 -2.36 -8.67
N ARG A 44 4.82 -2.48 -9.33
CA ARG A 44 6.08 -2.87 -8.65
C ARG A 44 6.59 -1.83 -7.65
N LEU A 45 6.28 -0.55 -7.87
CA LEU A 45 6.61 0.52 -6.92
C LEU A 45 5.61 0.57 -5.77
N ALA A 46 4.35 0.21 -6.02
CA ALA A 46 3.26 0.26 -5.06
C ALA A 46 3.17 -0.98 -4.17
N GLU A 47 3.41 -2.18 -4.71
CA GLU A 47 3.39 -3.46 -4.00
C GLU A 47 4.21 -3.46 -2.71
N PRO A 48 5.49 -3.03 -2.67
CA PRO A 48 6.29 -3.05 -1.44
C PRO A 48 5.85 -2.02 -0.40
N GLU A 49 5.11 -0.98 -0.80
CA GLU A 49 4.69 0.10 0.10
C GLU A 49 3.20 -0.01 0.47
N GLY A 50 2.40 -0.75 -0.30
CA GLY A 50 0.97 -0.98 -0.07
C GLY A 50 0.03 0.08 -0.65
N TYR A 51 0.48 0.94 -1.57
CA TYR A 51 -0.30 2.08 -2.08
C TYR A 51 -1.50 1.65 -2.95
N MET A 52 -2.67 1.44 -2.35
CA MET A 52 -3.87 1.01 -3.10
C MET A 52 -4.73 2.17 -3.60
N ARG A 53 -4.84 3.24 -2.81
CA ARG A 53 -5.77 4.35 -3.07
C ARG A 53 -5.56 5.06 -4.41
N VAL A 54 -4.31 5.21 -4.85
CA VAL A 54 -3.94 5.88 -6.11
C VAL A 54 -4.47 5.12 -7.33
N PHE A 55 -4.68 3.81 -7.22
CA PHE A 55 -5.28 3.01 -8.29
C PHE A 55 -6.80 2.99 -8.20
N ILE A 56 -7.36 3.05 -6.98
CA ILE A 56 -8.81 3.00 -6.76
C ILE A 56 -9.49 4.30 -7.20
N GLU A 57 -8.86 5.44 -6.98
CA GLU A 57 -9.40 6.77 -7.34
C GLU A 57 -9.62 6.96 -8.86
N GLU A 58 -8.90 6.21 -9.69
CA GLU A 58 -9.00 6.30 -11.16
C GLU A 58 -10.20 5.52 -11.74
N GLY A 59 -10.77 4.57 -10.99
CA GLY A 59 -12.00 3.86 -11.38
C GLY A 59 -11.88 2.94 -12.61
N GLN A 60 -12.86 2.99 -13.50
CA GLN A 60 -13.05 2.00 -14.59
C GLN A 60 -11.87 1.86 -15.58
N PRO A 61 -11.22 2.95 -16.04
CA PRO A 61 -10.05 2.86 -16.93
C PRO A 61 -8.89 2.06 -16.31
N MET A 62 -8.67 2.23 -15.01
CA MET A 62 -7.65 1.49 -14.27
C MET A 62 -7.95 0.00 -14.20
N ARG A 63 -9.22 -0.37 -14.03
CA ARG A 63 -9.66 -1.78 -13.99
C ARG A 63 -9.29 -2.53 -15.26
N GLU A 64 -9.44 -1.89 -16.43
CA GLU A 64 -9.09 -2.51 -17.72
C GLU A 64 -7.59 -2.81 -17.82
N LEU A 65 -6.75 -1.87 -17.36
CA LEU A 65 -5.30 -2.04 -17.31
C LEU A 65 -4.88 -3.11 -16.31
N LEU A 66 -5.52 -3.17 -15.14
CA LEU A 66 -5.28 -4.19 -14.11
C LEU A 66 -5.70 -5.58 -14.59
N ALA A 67 -6.86 -5.71 -15.25
CA ALA A 67 -7.31 -6.97 -15.84
C ALA A 67 -6.34 -7.47 -16.93
N ALA A 68 -5.83 -6.56 -17.76
CA ALA A 68 -4.83 -6.88 -18.77
C ALA A 68 -3.43 -7.18 -18.17
N CYS A 69 -3.12 -6.71 -16.96
CA CYS A 69 -1.92 -7.12 -16.23
C CYS A 69 -2.04 -8.52 -15.62
N LEU A 70 -3.22 -8.90 -15.15
CA LEU A 70 -3.49 -10.24 -14.63
C LEU A 70 -3.25 -11.32 -15.67
N THR A 71 -3.65 -11.09 -16.92
CA THR A 71 -3.41 -12.03 -18.03
C THR A 71 -1.92 -12.14 -18.39
N GLN A 72 -1.12 -11.13 -18.07
CA GLN A 72 0.34 -11.09 -18.27
C GLN A 72 1.13 -11.63 -17.06
N GLY A 73 0.46 -12.01 -15.97
CA GLY A 73 1.09 -12.60 -14.78
C GLY A 73 1.83 -11.61 -13.86
N ALA A 74 1.57 -10.31 -13.96
CA ALA A 74 2.21 -9.31 -13.13
C ALA A 74 1.51 -9.18 -11.76
N ALA A 75 2.24 -9.47 -10.66
CA ALA A 75 1.81 -9.29 -9.27
C ALA A 75 0.35 -9.72 -8.98
N PRO A 76 -0.04 -10.97 -9.29
CA PRO A 76 -1.44 -11.40 -9.33
C PRO A 76 -2.18 -11.18 -8.01
N ALA A 77 -1.56 -11.48 -6.87
CA ALA A 77 -2.18 -11.29 -5.56
C ALA A 77 -2.48 -9.81 -5.23
N TYR A 78 -1.59 -8.91 -5.63
CA TYR A 78 -1.75 -7.47 -5.40
C TYR A 78 -2.80 -6.87 -6.33
N VAL A 79 -2.78 -7.23 -7.61
CA VAL A 79 -3.75 -6.78 -8.61
C VAL A 79 -5.16 -7.27 -8.29
N THR A 80 -5.33 -8.52 -7.83
CA THR A 80 -6.64 -9.03 -7.39
C THR A 80 -7.22 -8.23 -6.23
N ARG A 81 -6.39 -7.84 -5.24
CA ARG A 81 -6.83 -6.98 -4.13
C ARG A 81 -7.24 -5.59 -4.62
N LEU A 82 -6.50 -5.00 -5.56
CA LEU A 82 -6.86 -3.72 -6.16
C LEU A 82 -8.20 -3.79 -6.91
N MET A 83 -8.43 -4.86 -7.68
CA MET A 83 -9.69 -5.05 -8.39
C MET A 83 -10.88 -5.23 -7.45
N GLN A 84 -10.72 -5.97 -6.36
CA GLN A 84 -11.75 -6.12 -5.31
C GLN A 84 -12.08 -4.81 -4.61
N ALA A 85 -11.10 -3.90 -4.48
CA ALA A 85 -11.30 -2.60 -3.88
C ALA A 85 -11.91 -1.55 -4.83
N ILE A 86 -11.73 -1.70 -6.15
CA ILE A 86 -12.32 -0.82 -7.19
C ILE A 86 -13.82 -1.10 -7.38
N ASP A 87 -14.25 -2.35 -7.26
CA ASP A 87 -15.65 -2.76 -7.43
C ASP A 87 -16.00 -3.86 -6.41
N PRO A 88 -16.67 -3.53 -5.29
CA PRO A 88 -17.18 -4.53 -4.37
C PRO A 88 -18.41 -5.20 -5.00
N ALA A 89 -18.18 -6.07 -5.98
CA ALA A 89 -19.25 -6.89 -6.55
C ALA A 89 -19.80 -7.87 -5.48
N PRO A 90 -21.11 -8.10 -5.43
CA PRO A 90 -21.78 -8.72 -4.29
C PRO A 90 -21.76 -10.25 -4.41
N ASN A 91 -20.61 -10.90 -4.31
CA ASN A 91 -20.59 -12.33 -3.99
C ASN A 91 -19.22 -12.81 -3.54
N GLU A 92 -19.02 -12.93 -2.23
CA GLU A 92 -18.75 -14.20 -1.56
C GLU A 92 -18.59 -13.97 -0.06
N ALA A 93 -19.16 -14.88 0.73
CA ALA A 93 -19.29 -14.85 2.17
C ALA A 93 -17.96 -14.74 2.94
N ALA A 94 -17.48 -13.52 3.15
CA ALA A 94 -16.66 -13.14 4.28
C ALA A 94 -17.30 -11.92 4.95
N ALA A 95 -17.26 -11.89 6.27
CA ALA A 95 -17.95 -10.93 7.14
C ALA A 95 -17.97 -9.48 6.60
N PRO A 96 -19.03 -8.69 6.91
CA PRO A 96 -19.12 -7.31 6.42
C PRO A 96 -17.82 -6.57 6.77
N PRO A 97 -17.12 -5.97 5.78
CA PRO A 97 -15.99 -5.12 6.09
C PRO A 97 -16.53 -3.99 6.94
N ASP A 98 -16.07 -3.94 8.18
CA ASP A 98 -16.35 -2.87 9.11
C ASP A 98 -16.03 -1.56 8.36
N PRO A 99 -16.93 -0.57 8.29
CA PRO A 99 -16.67 0.68 7.55
C PRO A 99 -15.45 1.47 8.06
N ASN A 100 -14.87 1.06 9.20
CA ASN A 100 -13.58 1.52 9.71
C ASN A 100 -12.33 0.82 9.11
N GLN A 101 -12.47 -0.27 8.35
CA GLN A 101 -11.36 -0.93 7.64
C GLN A 101 -10.92 -0.18 6.37
N LEU A 102 -11.69 0.81 5.92
CA LEU A 102 -11.38 1.63 4.74
C LEU A 102 -10.28 2.69 4.98
N LEU A 103 -9.70 2.75 6.19
CA LEU A 103 -8.71 3.76 6.58
C LEU A 103 -7.37 3.18 7.07
N ILE A 104 -7.17 1.87 7.04
CA ILE A 104 -5.94 1.25 7.55
C ILE A 104 -5.30 0.48 6.40
N GLU A 105 -4.27 1.07 5.80
CA GLU A 105 -3.37 0.33 4.92
C GLU A 105 -2.85 -0.88 5.69
N PRO A 106 -3.13 -2.12 5.24
CA PRO A 106 -2.68 -3.30 5.96
C PRO A 106 -1.16 -3.29 6.05
N LEU A 107 -0.64 -3.52 7.24
CA LEU A 107 0.80 -3.67 7.47
C LEU A 107 1.30 -4.84 6.62
N SER A 108 2.44 -4.66 5.96
CA SER A 108 3.10 -5.75 5.24
C SER A 108 3.58 -6.81 6.23
N ASP A 109 3.81 -8.05 5.77
CA ASP A 109 4.33 -9.14 6.62
C ASP A 109 5.59 -8.72 7.39
N ARG A 110 6.47 -7.94 6.73
CA ARG A 110 7.69 -7.43 7.36
C ARG A 110 7.42 -6.32 8.36
N GLU A 111 6.40 -5.51 8.13
CA GLU A 111 5.96 -4.47 9.07
C GLU A 111 5.26 -5.08 10.30
N LEU A 112 4.53 -6.19 10.11
CA LEU A 112 3.94 -6.98 11.19
C LEU A 112 5.02 -7.63 12.07
N GLU A 113 6.03 -8.23 11.47
CA GLU A 113 7.19 -8.76 12.21
C GLU A 113 7.88 -7.67 13.04
N VAL A 114 8.15 -6.51 12.42
CA VAL A 114 8.75 -5.37 13.13
C VAL A 114 7.82 -4.88 14.23
N LEU A 115 6.51 -4.80 14.01
CA LEU A 115 5.50 -4.38 14.99
C LEU A 115 5.41 -5.37 16.17
N ALA A 116 5.51 -6.68 15.93
CA ALA A 116 5.53 -7.69 16.98
C ALA A 116 6.79 -7.58 17.86
N LEU A 117 7.95 -7.41 17.24
CA LEU A 117 9.20 -7.14 17.97
C LEU A 117 9.13 -5.80 18.72
N ILE A 118 8.39 -4.83 18.17
CA ILE A 118 8.09 -3.57 18.86
C ILE A 118 7.27 -3.83 20.13
N GLY A 119 6.21 -4.64 20.03
CA GLY A 119 5.36 -5.07 21.14
C GLY A 119 6.12 -5.82 22.23
N ASN A 120 7.13 -6.61 21.84
CA ASN A 120 8.04 -7.31 22.75
C ASN A 120 9.08 -6.39 23.42
N GLY A 121 9.09 -5.08 23.11
CA GLY A 121 9.98 -4.11 23.75
C GLY A 121 11.39 -3.99 23.15
N LEU A 122 11.67 -4.62 22.01
CA LEU A 122 13.02 -4.58 21.39
C LEU A 122 13.37 -3.22 20.78
N THR A 123 14.55 -2.68 21.08
CA THR A 123 15.02 -1.45 20.42
C THR A 123 15.18 -1.63 18.91
N ASN A 124 15.16 -0.55 18.13
CA ASN A 124 15.35 -0.66 16.68
C ASN A 124 16.69 -1.31 16.29
N GLN A 125 17.70 -1.23 17.18
CA GLN A 125 18.97 -1.91 17.00
C GLN A 125 18.86 -3.41 17.25
N ALA A 126 18.21 -3.83 18.34
CA ALA A 126 17.92 -5.25 18.58
C ALA A 126 17.02 -5.85 17.49
N ILE A 127 16.05 -5.10 16.97
CA ILE A 127 15.24 -5.52 15.81
C ILE A 127 16.11 -5.69 14.57
N ALA A 128 17.07 -4.79 14.32
CA ALA A 128 17.97 -4.88 13.19
C ALA A 128 18.84 -6.14 13.26
N ASP A 129 19.33 -6.47 14.46
CA ASP A 129 20.13 -7.65 14.73
C ASP A 129 19.29 -8.94 14.60
N GLU A 130 18.08 -8.98 15.18
CA GLU A 130 17.16 -10.12 15.12
C GLU A 130 16.73 -10.44 13.68
N LEU A 131 16.41 -9.39 12.92
CA LEU A 131 15.91 -9.51 11.56
C LEU A 131 17.03 -9.55 10.50
N VAL A 132 18.30 -9.45 10.94
CA VAL A 132 19.51 -9.41 10.11
C VAL A 132 19.40 -8.37 8.98
N ILE A 133 19.04 -7.14 9.33
CA ILE A 133 18.88 -6.02 8.39
C ILE A 133 19.54 -4.75 8.92
N ALA A 134 19.74 -3.76 8.05
CA ALA A 134 20.29 -2.46 8.47
C ALA A 134 19.32 -1.71 9.41
N LEU A 135 19.89 -1.01 10.40
CA LEU A 135 19.14 -0.13 11.33
C LEU A 135 18.31 0.94 10.59
N SER A 136 18.81 1.46 9.47
CA SER A 136 18.09 2.41 8.62
C SER A 136 16.81 1.80 8.03
N THR A 137 16.86 0.53 7.64
CA THR A 137 15.72 -0.23 7.14
C THR A 137 14.67 -0.43 8.23
N VAL A 138 15.09 -0.77 9.46
CA VAL A 138 14.17 -0.86 10.62
C VAL A 138 13.50 0.49 10.88
N LYS A 139 14.25 1.59 10.91
CA LYS A 139 13.69 2.94 11.10
C LYS A 139 12.66 3.29 10.02
N LYS A 140 12.91 2.88 8.77
CA LYS A 140 11.96 3.06 7.68
C LYS A 140 10.67 2.28 7.94
N HIS A 141 10.76 0.99 8.29
CA HIS A 141 9.59 0.18 8.64
C HIS A 141 8.80 0.76 9.81
N VAL A 142 9.48 1.23 10.88
CA VAL A 142 8.83 1.88 12.03
C VAL A 142 8.06 3.13 11.61
N ASN A 143 8.65 3.99 10.77
CA ASN A 143 7.97 5.19 10.29
C ASN A 143 6.75 4.85 9.42
N ASN A 144 6.87 3.85 8.55
CA ASN A 144 5.75 3.37 7.74
C ASN A 144 4.62 2.82 8.63
N ILE A 145 4.95 1.98 9.63
CA ILE A 145 3.98 1.47 10.62
C ILE A 145 3.26 2.61 11.33
N PHE A 146 4.01 3.63 11.76
CA PHE A 146 3.44 4.77 12.48
C PHE A 146 2.50 5.59 11.59
N GLY A 147 2.88 5.81 10.33
CA GLY A 147 2.01 6.44 9.34
C GLY A 147 0.73 5.63 9.09
N LYS A 148 0.86 4.32 8.88
CA LYS A 148 -0.27 3.42 8.59
C LYS A 148 -1.23 3.24 9.77
N LEU A 149 -0.71 3.25 11.01
CA LEU A 149 -1.51 3.20 12.23
C LEU A 149 -1.98 4.58 12.70
N ASN A 150 -1.55 5.66 12.04
CA ASN A 150 -1.80 7.05 12.39
C ASN A 150 -1.40 7.38 13.86
N VAL A 151 -0.20 6.94 14.26
CA VAL A 151 0.35 7.09 15.62
C VAL A 151 1.70 7.80 15.58
N SER A 152 2.07 8.44 16.69
CA SER A 152 3.33 9.21 16.77
C SER A 152 4.35 8.59 17.72
N SER A 153 3.97 7.55 18.47
CA SER A 153 4.87 6.90 19.42
C SER A 153 4.76 5.39 19.38
N ARG A 154 5.84 4.75 19.82
CA ARG A 154 5.94 3.29 19.92
C ARG A 154 4.84 2.69 20.79
N THR A 155 4.57 3.31 21.94
CA THR A 155 3.51 2.86 22.86
C THR A 155 2.13 2.99 22.23
N GLN A 156 1.88 4.09 21.50
CA GLN A 156 0.63 4.25 20.74
C GLN A 156 0.52 3.20 19.63
N ALA A 157 1.61 2.88 18.93
CA ALA A 157 1.61 1.84 17.89
C ALA A 157 1.21 0.47 18.45
N VAL A 158 1.74 0.08 19.61
CA VAL A 158 1.37 -1.18 20.27
C VAL A 158 -0.09 -1.17 20.73
N SER A 159 -0.53 -0.10 21.39
CA SER A 159 -1.93 0.05 21.82
C SER A 159 -2.89 -0.05 20.63
N ARG A 160 -2.56 0.67 19.54
CA ARG A 160 -3.36 0.67 18.33
C ARG A 160 -3.39 -0.69 17.64
N ALA A 161 -2.28 -1.41 17.62
CA ALA A 161 -2.21 -2.75 17.09
C ALA A 161 -3.06 -3.76 17.89
N GLN A 162 -3.11 -3.62 19.22
CA GLN A 162 -3.98 -4.44 20.08
C GLN A 162 -5.46 -4.13 19.87
N GLU A 163 -5.83 -2.84 19.76
CA GLU A 163 -7.20 -2.40 19.45
C GLU A 163 -7.69 -2.98 18.11
N LEU A 164 -6.78 -3.11 17.15
CA LEU A 164 -7.06 -3.63 15.82
C LEU A 164 -6.94 -5.16 15.73
N GLY A 165 -6.59 -5.85 16.83
CA GLY A 165 -6.47 -7.31 16.88
C GLY A 165 -5.34 -7.89 16.03
N ILE A 166 -4.30 -7.10 15.76
CA ILE A 166 -3.14 -7.48 14.93
C ILE A 166 -1.97 -8.02 15.78
N LEU A 167 -2.01 -7.79 17.10
CA LEU A 167 -1.08 -8.29 18.11
C LEU A 167 -1.83 -8.91 19.28
#